data_AF-A0A9D4RHT2-F1
#
_entry.id   AF-A0A9D4RHT2-F1
#
_cell.length_a   1.000
_cell.length_b   1.000
_cell.length_c   1.000
_cell.angle_alpha   90.00
_cell.angle_beta   90.00
_cell.angle_gamma   90.00
#
_symmetry.space_group_name_H-M   'P 1'
#
loop_
_entity.id
_entity.type
_entity.pdbx_description
1 polymer ?
#
loop_
_entity_poly.entity_id
_entity_poly.type
_entity_poly.pdbx_seq_one_letter_code
_entity_poly.pdbx_strand_id
1 'polypeptide(L)' 'MLQRQIQQLNLAQNWCAKCNATFQITSDLVYHMRSHDKREFDPIKRKREEKFKCDVCKETYKERHHFTRRMTSHSLLEK' A
#
# COMPACT_ATOMS: atom_id res chain seq x y z
N MET A 1 30.37 25.73 35.40
CA MET A 1 29.76 24.49 34.87
C MET A 1 29.52 24.70 33.39
N LEU A 2 30.55 24.48 32.57
CA LEU A 2 30.52 24.77 31.13
C LEU A 2 29.53 23.84 30.42
N GLN A 3 28.72 24.49 29.61
CA GLN A 3 27.75 24.01 28.65
C GLN A 3 28.24 22.85 27.76
N ARG A 4 27.26 22.07 27.28
CA ARG A 4 27.23 21.26 26.06
C ARG A 4 27.93 19.89 26.08
N GLN A 5 27.11 18.86 25.90
CA GLN A 5 27.41 17.71 25.04
C GLN A 5 26.10 17.10 24.51
N ILE A 6 25.33 17.89 23.75
CA ILE A 6 24.40 17.33 22.76
C ILE A 6 25.15 17.34 21.44
N GLN A 7 25.99 16.33 21.22
CA GLN A 7 26.61 16.11 19.92
C GLN A 7 26.96 14.63 19.79
N GLN A 8 25.98 13.86 19.33
CA GLN A 8 26.23 12.67 18.52
C GLN A 8 25.59 12.95 17.16
N LEU A 9 26.24 13.82 16.39
CA LEU A 9 26.01 14.00 14.95
C LEU A 9 26.44 12.69 14.27
N ASN A 10 25.57 11.69 14.29
CA ASN A 10 25.70 10.57 13.37
C ASN A 10 24.94 10.99 12.11
N LEU A 11 25.66 11.63 11.18
CA LEU A 11 25.17 12.01 9.85
C LEU A 11 24.98 10.78 8.94
N ALA A 12 24.56 9.65 9.52
CA ALA A 12 23.93 8.59 8.78
C ALA A 12 22.58 9.13 8.31
N GLN A 13 22.52 9.59 7.07
CA GLN A 13 21.25 9.92 6.43
C GLN A 13 20.39 8.66 6.49
N ASN A 14 19.35 8.67 7.34
CA ASN A 14 18.43 7.54 7.47
C ASN A 14 17.50 7.61 6.27
N TRP A 15 17.90 7.03 5.14
CA TRP A 15 17.12 7.05 3.90
C TRP A 15 16.47 5.70 3.66
N CYS A 16 15.24 5.72 3.17
CA CYS A 16 14.49 4.53 2.83
C CYS A 16 14.96 3.96 1.49
N ALA A 17 15.41 2.70 1.47
CA ALA A 17 15.82 2.03 0.24
C ALA A 17 14.66 1.73 -0.74
N LYS A 18 13.40 1.80 -0.28
CA LYS A 18 12.21 1.54 -1.11
C LYS A 18 11.67 2.80 -1.80
N CYS A 19 11.73 3.96 -1.14
CA CYS A 19 11.11 5.19 -1.65
C CYS A 19 12.01 6.43 -1.56
N ASN A 20 13.28 6.26 -1.17
CA ASN A 20 14.27 7.33 -1.01
C ASN A 20 13.89 8.47 -0.05
N ALA A 21 12.83 8.31 0.74
CA ALA A 21 12.48 9.26 1.79
C ALA A 21 13.61 9.34 2.84
N THR A 22 13.94 10.55 3.27
CA THR A 22 14.98 10.80 4.26
C THR A 22 14.37 11.13 5.61
N PHE A 23 14.99 10.64 6.66
CA PHE A 23 14.53 10.79 8.04
C PHE A 23 15.65 11.37 8.90
N GLN A 24 15.28 12.24 9.83
CA GLN A 24 16.22 12.89 10.76
C GLN A 24 16.70 11.92 11.85
N ILE A 25 15.89 10.91 12.17
CA ILE A 25 16.15 9.93 13.24
C ILE A 25 15.82 8.51 12.79
N THR A 26 16.55 7.53 13.34
CA THR A 26 16.39 6.12 12.99
C THR A 26 15.03 5.53 13.39
N SER A 27 14.42 6.02 14.48
CA SER A 27 13.08 5.57 14.91
C SER A 27 12.02 5.84 13.86
N ASP A 28 12.09 7.00 13.21
CA ASP A 28 11.14 7.40 12.17
C ASP A 28 11.35 6.56 10.91
N LEU A 29 12.60 6.28 10.52
CA LEU A 29 12.89 5.35 9.43
C LEU A 29 12.36 3.95 9.72
N VAL A 30 12.59 3.40 10.92
CA VAL A 30 12.13 2.04 11.29
C VAL A 30 10.61 1.98 11.30
N TYR A 31 9.93 3.00 11.83
CA TYR A 31 8.47 3.10 11.78
C TYR A 31 7.97 3.19 10.33
N HIS A 32 8.62 4.01 9.51
CA HIS A 32 8.33 4.14 8.09
C HIS A 32 8.51 2.83 7.33
N MET A 33 9.59 2.09 7.56
CA MET A 33 9.86 0.80 6.91
C MET A 33 8.76 -0.24 7.21
N ARG A 34 8.24 -0.27 8.44
CA ARG A 34 7.09 -1.12 8.80
C ARG A 34 5.81 -0.76 8.02
N SER A 35 5.68 0.49 7.55
CA SER A 35 4.53 0.90 6.73
C SER A 35 4.60 0.36 5.30
N HIS A 36 5.81 0.09 4.78
CA HIS A 36 5.96 -0.61 3.51
C HIS A 36 5.45 -2.05 3.61
N ASP A 37 5.75 -2.74 4.71
CA ASP A 37 5.27 -4.12 4.91
C ASP A 37 3.75 -4.18 5.18
N LYS A 38 3.18 -3.11 5.74
CA LYS A 38 1.71 -2.97 5.89
C LYS A 38 0.98 -2.70 4.57
N ARG A 39 1.67 -2.25 3.51
CA ARG A 39 1.09 -2.06 2.15
C ARG A 39 1.32 -3.25 1.22
N GLU A 40 2.12 -4.23 1.63
CA GLU A 40 2.41 -5.45 0.88
C GLU A 40 1.73 -6.67 1.53
N PHE A 41 0.48 -6.52 1.95
CA PHE A 41 -0.34 -7.71 2.20
C PHE A 41 -0.77 -8.31 0.86
N ASP A 42 0.04 -9.27 0.43
CA ASP A 42 -0.21 -10.33 -0.55
C ASP A 42 -0.07 -9.97 -2.05
N PRO A 43 1.03 -10.39 -2.71
CA PRO A 43 1.00 -10.68 -4.15
C PRO A 43 -0.12 -11.67 -4.55
N ILE A 44 -0.67 -12.44 -3.59
CA ILE A 44 -1.87 -13.26 -3.77
C ILE A 44 -3.14 -12.39 -3.91
N LYS A 45 -3.21 -11.20 -3.29
CA LYS A 45 -4.33 -10.26 -3.42
C LYS A 45 -4.38 -9.62 -4.80
N ARG A 46 -3.25 -9.23 -5.41
CA ARG A 46 -3.23 -8.75 -6.80
C ARG A 46 -3.80 -9.81 -7.77
N LYS A 47 -3.49 -11.09 -7.53
CA LYS A 47 -4.07 -12.22 -8.29
C LYS A 47 -5.56 -12.49 -7.98
N ARG A 48 -6.10 -11.93 -6.89
CA ARG A 48 -7.52 -12.00 -6.52
C ARG A 48 -8.30 -10.81 -7.07
N GLU A 49 -7.70 -9.62 -7.18
CA GLU A 49 -8.31 -8.43 -7.79
C GLU A 49 -8.58 -8.62 -9.29
N GLU A 50 -7.73 -9.38 -9.99
CA GLU A 50 -7.95 -9.76 -11.40
C GLU A 50 -9.19 -10.66 -11.60
N LYS A 51 -9.75 -11.25 -10.52
CA LYS A 51 -10.90 -12.18 -10.59
C LYS A 51 -12.26 -11.50 -10.66
N PHE A 52 -12.34 -10.19 -10.46
CA PHE A 52 -13.61 -9.45 -10.48
C PHE A 52 -13.66 -8.47 -11.65
N LYS A 53 -13.25 -8.93 -12.83
CA LYS A 53 -13.42 -8.20 -14.07
C LYS A 53 -14.68 -8.69 -14.77
N CYS A 54 -15.55 -7.76 -15.16
CA CYS A 54 -16.71 -8.06 -15.99
C CYS A 54 -16.28 -8.30 -17.44
N ASP A 55 -16.61 -9.44 -18.04
CA ASP A 55 -16.34 -9.66 -19.47
C ASP A 55 -17.26 -8.85 -20.40
N VAL A 56 -18.43 -8.43 -19.90
CA VAL A 56 -19.41 -7.66 -20.69
C VAL A 56 -19.02 -6.18 -20.80
N CYS A 57 -18.68 -5.52 -19.69
CA CYS A 57 -18.33 -4.09 -19.66
C CYS A 57 -16.86 -3.80 -19.37
N LYS A 58 -16.02 -4.83 -19.14
CA LYS A 58 -14.58 -4.72 -18.83
C LYS A 58 -14.23 -3.92 -17.56
N GLU A 59 -15.22 -3.52 -16.76
CA GLU A 59 -15.02 -2.91 -15.44
C GLU A 59 -14.40 -3.90 -14.46
N THR A 60 -13.52 -3.40 -13.59
CA THR A 60 -12.86 -4.18 -12.54
C THR A 60 -13.37 -3.75 -11.17
N TYR A 61 -13.77 -4.71 -10.34
CA TYR A 61 -14.31 -4.46 -9.00
C TYR A 61 -13.31 -4.88 -7.92
N LYS A 62 -13.21 -4.09 -6.85
CA LYS A 62 -12.35 -4.42 -5.70
C LYS A 62 -12.93 -5.49 -4.79
N GLU A 63 -14.25 -5.72 -4.86
CA GLU A 63 -14.97 -6.64 -3.98
C GLU A 63 -15.95 -7.54 -4.75
N ARG A 64 -16.11 -8.78 -4.26
CA ARG A 64 -17.00 -9.80 -4.86
C ARG A 64 -18.45 -9.33 -4.96
N HIS A 65 -18.96 -8.69 -3.92
CA HIS A 65 -20.38 -8.33 -3.85
C HIS A 65 -20.77 -7.30 -4.91
N HIS A 66 -19.90 -6.33 -5.21
CA HIS A 66 -20.11 -5.37 -6.29
C HIS A 66 -20.09 -6.03 -7.68
N PHE A 67 -19.16 -6.95 -7.91
CA PHE A 67 -19.10 -7.72 -9.15
C PHE A 67 -20.35 -8.58 -9.38
N THR A 68 -20.76 -9.37 -8.37
CA THR A 68 -21.96 -10.22 -8.46
C THR A 68 -23.21 -9.39 -8.72
N ARG A 69 -23.40 -8.29 -7.99
CA ARG A 69 -24.55 -7.39 -8.21
C ARG A 69 -24.56 -6.85 -9.64
N ARG A 70 -23.40 -6.50 -10.19
CA ARG A 70 -23.31 -5.98 -11.55
C ARG A 70 -23.60 -7.05 -12.59
N MET A 71 -23.12 -8.27 -12.40
CA MET A 71 -23.48 -9.42 -13.25
C MET A 71 -25.00 -9.65 -13.26
N THR A 72 -25.68 -9.58 -12.10
CA THR A 72 -27.14 -9.67 -12.04
C THR A 72 -27.82 -8.55 -12.84
N SER A 73 -27.28 -7.33 -12.82
CA SER A 73 -27.82 -6.25 -13.65
C SER A 73 -27.70 -6.56 -15.15
N HIS A 74 -26.60 -7.16 -15.61
CA HIS A 74 -26.48 -7.61 -17.00
C HIS A 74 -27.52 -8.68 -17.33
N SER A 75 -27.77 -9.62 -16.42
CA SER A 75 -28.79 -10.67 -16.61
C SER A 75 -30.23 -10.17 -16.60
N LEU A 76 -30.51 -9.00 -16.02
CA LEU A 76 -31.86 -8.42 -15.94
C LEU A 76 -32.20 -7.47 -17.11
N LEU A 77 -31.20 -7.03 -17.89
CA LEU A 77 -31.40 -6.14 -19.04
C LEU A 77 -31.55 -6.89 -20.38
N GLU A 78 -31.39 -8.21 -20.37
CA GLU A 78 -31.62 -9.12 -21.52
C GLU A 78 -33.04 -9.75 -21.45
N LYS A 79 -34.05 -8.96 -21.07
CA LYS A 79 -35.48 -9.28 -21.20
C LYS A 79 -36.22 -8.09 -21.80
#